data_AF-A0A0B7H0J9-F1
#
_entry.id   AF-A0A0B7H0J9-F1
#
_cell.length_a   1.000
_cell.length_b   1.000
_cell.length_c   1.000
_cell.angle_alpha   90.00
_cell.angle_beta   90.00
_cell.angle_gamma   90.00
#
_symmetry.space_group_name_H-M   'P 1'
#
loop_
_entity.id
_entity.type
_entity.pdbx_description
1 polymer ?
#
loop_
_entity_poly.entity_id
_entity_poly.type
_entity_poly.pdbx_seq_one_letter_code
_entity_poly.pdbx_strand_id
1 'polypeptide(L)'
;MNLDGVIIGIATFFIIGIFHPLVIKGEYYFSKKIWPIFLIFGLAMLALSIFIQNSIIAAILGVTGISSLWGIKEIFEQETRVNKGWFPKNPKRKDYKDKE
;
A
#
# COMPACT_ATOMS: atom_id res chain seq x y z
N MET A 1 -30.86 4.37 -11.01
CA MET A 1 -29.48 4.34 -11.56
C MET A 1 -28.54 4.00 -10.42
N ASN A 2 -27.64 3.02 -10.57
CA ASN A 2 -26.70 2.63 -9.52
C ASN A 2 -25.43 3.51 -9.61
N LEU A 3 -25.40 4.58 -8.81
CA LEU A 3 -24.22 5.46 -8.69
C LEU A 3 -23.09 4.82 -7.87
N ASP A 4 -23.39 3.77 -7.12
CA ASP A 4 -22.46 3.04 -6.25
C ASP A 4 -21.20 2.62 -7.00
N GLY A 5 -21.34 2.11 -8.23
CA GLY A 5 -20.19 1.71 -9.05
C GLY A 5 -19.28 2.89 -9.41
N VAL A 6 -19.86 4.06 -9.69
CA VAL A 6 -19.09 5.29 -9.98
C VAL A 6 -18.36 5.77 -8.72
N ILE A 7 -19.05 5.77 -7.58
CA ILE A 7 -18.48 6.19 -6.29
C ILE A 7 -17.33 5.26 -5.90
N ILE A 8 -17.53 3.94 -5.99
CA ILE A 8 -16.50 2.94 -5.68
C ILE A 8 -15.32 3.10 -6.63
N GLY A 9 -15.54 3.24 -7.94
CA GLY A 9 -14.46 3.40 -8.92
C GLY A 9 -13.58 4.62 -8.65
N ILE A 10 -14.21 5.77 -8.36
CA ILE A 10 -13.48 6.99 -7.98
C ILE A 10 -12.70 6.78 -6.69
N ALA A 11 -13.34 6.22 -5.65
CA ALA A 11 -12.68 5.95 -4.38
C ALA A 11 -11.49 4.98 -4.54
N THR A 12 -11.64 3.93 -5.34
CA THR A 12 -10.56 2.98 -5.65
C THR A 12 -9.37 3.67 -6.30
N PHE A 13 -9.60 4.55 -7.28
CA PHE A 13 -8.52 5.28 -7.94
C PHE A 13 -7.73 6.14 -6.94
N PHE A 14 -8.43 6.85 -6.04
CA PHE A 14 -7.78 7.62 -4.99
C PHE A 14 -7.00 6.75 -4.00
N ILE A 15 -7.56 5.61 -3.58
CA ILE A 15 -6.87 4.67 -2.68
C ILE A 15 -5.56 4.21 -3.31
N ILE A 16 -5.59 3.73 -4.55
CA ILE A 16 -4.40 3.28 -5.28
C ILE A 16 -3.39 4.45 -5.42
N GLY A 17 -3.88 5.64 -5.75
CA GLY A 17 -3.06 6.85 -5.86
C GLY A 17 -2.38 7.25 -4.55
N ILE A 18 -3.01 7.02 -3.40
CA ILE A 18 -2.42 7.26 -2.07
C ILE A 18 -1.41 6.17 -1.70
N PHE A 19 -1.67 4.92 -2.07
CA PHE A 19 -0.78 3.80 -1.73
C PHE A 19 0.59 3.90 -2.42
N HIS A 20 0.67 4.47 -3.63
CA HIS A 20 1.95 4.69 -4.32
C HIS A 20 2.96 5.52 -3.51
N PRO A 21 2.68 6.78 -3.13
CA PRO A 21 3.59 7.57 -2.31
C PRO A 21 3.75 7.00 -0.90
N LEU A 22 2.72 6.31 -0.37
CA LEU A 22 2.79 5.67 0.94
C LEU A 22 3.84 4.54 0.95
N VAL A 23 3.87 3.69 -0.08
CA VAL A 23 4.89 2.65 -0.24
C VAL A 23 6.28 3.25 -0.44
N ILE A 24 6.42 4.26 -1.31
CA ILE A 24 7.71 4.92 -1.55
C ILE A 24 8.26 5.54 -0.26
N LYS A 25 7.43 6.28 0.48
CA LYS A 25 7.85 6.87 1.77
C LYS A 25 8.07 5.80 2.84
N GLY A 26 7.24 4.77 2.87
CA GLY A 26 7.37 3.63 3.78
C GLY A 26 8.73 2.96 3.60
N GLU A 27 9.09 2.64 2.37
CA GLU A 27 10.43 2.15 2.04
C GLU A 27 11.48 3.19 2.40
N TYR A 28 11.34 4.48 2.03
CA TYR A 28 12.36 5.50 2.26
C TYR A 28 12.70 5.75 3.74
N TYR A 29 11.73 5.63 4.65
CA TYR A 29 11.96 5.83 6.09
C TYR A 29 12.23 4.53 6.84
N PHE A 30 11.47 3.47 6.57
CA PHE A 30 11.44 2.24 7.38
C PHE A 30 11.98 1.00 6.66
N SER A 31 12.43 1.13 5.40
CA SER A 31 12.90 0.04 4.55
C SER A 31 11.78 -0.97 4.30
N LYS A 32 12.11 -2.15 3.79
CA LYS A 32 11.14 -3.25 3.64
C LYS A 32 10.53 -3.71 4.95
N LYS A 33 11.13 -3.38 6.10
CA LYS A 33 10.70 -3.83 7.44
C LYS A 33 9.32 -3.33 7.85
N ILE A 34 8.76 -2.34 7.15
CA ILE A 34 7.38 -1.84 7.39
C ILE A 34 6.29 -2.83 6.92
N TRP A 35 6.65 -3.86 6.16
CA TRP A 35 5.69 -4.82 5.59
C TRP A 35 4.68 -5.44 6.57
N PRO A 36 4.98 -5.73 7.85
CA PRO A 36 4.00 -6.33 8.76
C PRO A 36 2.85 -5.36 9.09
N ILE A 37 3.10 -4.05 9.07
CA ILE A 37 2.07 -3.03 9.29
C ILE A 37 1.03 -3.09 8.17
N PHE A 38 1.50 -3.20 6.91
CA PHE A 38 0.62 -3.35 5.75
C PHE A 38 -0.16 -4.66 5.78
N LEU A 39 0.44 -5.74 6.30
CA LEU A 39 -0.25 -7.02 6.47
C LEU A 39 -1.37 -6.92 7.50
N ILE A 40 -1.06 -6.47 8.71
CA ILE A 40 -2.02 -6.38 9.82
C ILE A 40 -3.15 -5.42 9.44
N PHE A 41 -2.81 -4.24 8.91
CA PHE A 41 -3.80 -3.26 8.46
C PHE A 41 -4.67 -3.82 7.33
N GLY A 42 -4.06 -4.49 6.34
CA GLY A 42 -4.78 -5.10 5.23
C GLY A 42 -5.79 -6.15 5.68
N LEU A 43 -5.36 -7.08 6.54
CA LEU A 43 -6.23 -8.11 7.10
C LEU A 43 -7.34 -7.53 7.98
N ALA A 44 -7.05 -6.50 8.77
CA ALA A 44 -8.06 -5.82 9.59
C ALA A 44 -9.13 -5.15 8.71
N MET A 45 -8.73 -4.45 7.63
CA MET A 45 -9.69 -3.83 6.71
C MET A 45 -10.56 -4.87 5.99
N LEU A 46 -9.97 -6.00 5.56
CA LEU A 46 -10.72 -7.10 4.94
C LEU A 46 -11.70 -7.72 5.94
N ALA A 47 -11.27 -8.01 7.17
CA ALA A 47 -12.14 -8.54 8.20
C ALA A 47 -13.31 -7.59 8.49
N LEU A 48 -13.04 -6.28 8.64
CA LEU A 48 -14.08 -5.27 8.85
C LEU A 48 -15.06 -5.21 7.67
N SER A 49 -14.58 -5.35 6.43
CA SER A 49 -15.44 -5.27 5.24
C SER A 49 -16.58 -6.28 5.25
N ILE A 50 -16.38 -7.46 5.86
CA ILE A 50 -17.37 -8.54 5.94
C ILE A 50 -18.52 -8.17 6.90
N PHE A 51 -18.27 -7.35 7.92
CA PHE A 51 -19.28 -6.98 8.93
C PHE A 51 -20.06 -5.71 8.56
N ILE A 52 -19.69 -5.01 7.48
CA ILE A 52 -20.34 -3.78 7.05
C ILE A 52 -21.52 -4.08 6.11
N GLN A 53 -22.71 -3.61 6.49
CA GLN A 53 -23.93 -3.78 5.70
C GLN A 53 -24.01 -2.86 4.47
N ASN A 54 -23.35 -1.68 4.53
CA ASN A 54 -23.33 -0.74 3.41
C ASN A 54 -22.33 -1.20 2.34
N SER A 55 -22.82 -1.55 1.16
CA SER A 55 -21.99 -2.11 0.07
C SER A 55 -20.88 -1.16 -0.40
N ILE A 56 -21.08 0.16 -0.39
CA ILE A 56 -20.05 1.14 -0.78
C ILE A 56 -18.91 1.13 0.24
N ILE A 57 -19.23 1.18 1.53
CA ILE A 57 -18.23 1.20 2.61
C ILE A 57 -17.50 -0.16 2.66
N ALA A 58 -18.23 -1.27 2.53
CA ALA A 58 -17.64 -2.60 2.47
C ALA A 58 -16.65 -2.72 1.28
N ALA A 59 -17.01 -2.21 0.10
CA ALA A 59 -16.14 -2.20 -1.07
C ALA A 59 -14.89 -1.32 -0.86
N ILE A 60 -15.03 -0.13 -0.28
CA ILE A 60 -13.90 0.76 0.03
C ILE A 60 -12.92 0.10 1.01
N LEU A 61 -13.43 -0.55 2.06
CA LEU A 61 -12.60 -1.31 3.01
C LEU A 61 -11.92 -2.50 2.33
N GLY A 62 -12.64 -3.22 1.48
CA GLY A 62 -12.10 -4.33 0.68
C GLY A 62 -10.94 -3.89 -0.21
N VAL A 63 -11.14 -2.83 -0.99
CA VAL A 63 -10.13 -2.24 -1.87
C VAL A 63 -8.94 -1.71 -1.08
N THR A 64 -9.18 -1.05 0.05
CA THR A 64 -8.11 -0.57 0.95
C THR A 64 -7.29 -1.74 1.51
N GLY A 65 -7.96 -2.82 1.92
CA GLY A 65 -7.33 -4.03 2.43
C GLY A 65 -6.44 -4.69 1.38
N ILE A 66 -6.97 -4.94 0.18
CA ILE A 66 -6.20 -5.51 -0.93
C ILE A 66 -5.06 -4.58 -1.37
N SER A 67 -5.29 -3.27 -1.43
CA SER A 67 -4.23 -2.29 -1.77
C SER A 67 -3.10 -2.30 -0.75
N SER A 68 -3.41 -2.50 0.54
CA SER A 68 -2.41 -2.67 1.58
C SER A 68 -1.60 -3.95 1.40
N LEU A 69 -2.26 -5.08 1.13
CA LEU A 69 -1.57 -6.35 0.87
C LEU A 69 -0.70 -6.27 -0.40
N TRP A 70 -1.18 -5.62 -1.46
CA TRP A 70 -0.39 -5.35 -2.67
C TRP A 70 0.82 -4.44 -2.35
N GLY A 71 0.61 -3.44 -1.49
CA GLY A 71 1.66 -2.53 -1.02
C GLY A 71 2.86 -3.25 -0.41
N ILE A 72 2.68 -4.44 0.17
CA ILE A 72 3.79 -5.28 0.64
C ILE A 72 4.72 -5.63 -0.51
N LYS A 73 4.18 -6.21 -1.59
CA LYS A 73 4.96 -6.56 -2.78
C LYS A 73 5.64 -5.32 -3.36
N GLU A 74 4.90 -4.22 -3.44
CA GLU A 74 5.40 -2.94 -3.95
C GLU A 74 6.58 -2.41 -3.14
N ILE A 75 6.59 -2.58 -1.81
CA ILE A 75 7.72 -2.18 -0.94
C ILE A 75 8.99 -2.96 -1.28
N PHE A 76 8.90 -4.27 -1.50
CA PHE A 76 10.07 -5.09 -1.88
C PHE A 76 10.58 -4.73 -3.28
N GLU A 77 9.68 -4.47 -4.22
CA GLU A 77 10.05 -3.97 -5.54
C GLU A 77 10.70 -2.57 -5.44
N GLN A 78 10.17 -1.70 -4.58
CA GLN A 78 10.71 -0.37 -4.36
C GLN A 78 12.13 -0.40 -3.81
N GLU A 79 12.44 -1.28 -2.86
CA GLU A 79 13.82 -1.52 -2.39
C GLU A 79 14.74 -1.89 -3.56
N THR A 80 14.27 -2.77 -4.46
CA THR A 80 15.03 -3.15 -5.66
C THR A 80 15.24 -1.97 -6.61
N ARG A 81 14.24 -1.09 -6.78
CA ARG A 81 14.34 0.12 -7.62
C ARG A 81 15.30 1.15 -7.02
N VAL A 82 15.30 1.31 -5.70
CA VAL A 82 16.27 2.15 -4.99
C VAL A 82 17.69 1.58 -5.12
N ASN A 83 17.86 0.25 -5.01
CA ASN A 83 19.16 -0.41 -5.23
C ASN A 83 19.65 -0.35 -6.69
N LYS A 84 18.74 -0.15 -7.66
CA LYS A 84 19.06 0.15 -9.06
C LYS A 84 19.41 1.62 -9.31
N GLY A 85 19.23 2.50 -8.31
CA GLY A 85 19.46 3.94 -8.42
C GLY A 85 18.31 4.71 -9.07
N TRP A 86 17.14 4.10 -9.29
CA TRP A 86 15.97 4.78 -9.87
C TRP A 86 15.27 5.72 -8.90
N PHE A 87 15.48 5.50 -7.60
CA PHE A 87 14.96 6.34 -6.53
C PHE A 87 16.08 6.69 -5.54
N PRO A 88 16.02 7.86 -4.89
CA PRO A 88 17.04 8.28 -3.96
C PRO A 88 17.08 7.35 -2.75
N LYS A 89 18.29 6.85 -2.44
CA LYS A 89 18.57 6.17 -1.17
C LYS A 89 18.50 7.18 -0.04
N ASN A 90 17.90 6.81 1.09
CA ASN A 90 17.95 7.63 2.29
C ASN A 90 19.39 7.61 2.87
N PRO A 91 20.12 8.75 2.89
CA PRO A 91 21.51 8.79 3.36
C PRO A 91 21.66 8.52 4.87
N LYS A 92 20.57 8.63 5.64
CA LYS A 92 20.57 8.32 7.08
C LYS A 92 20.54 6.82 7.36
N ARG A 93 20.39 5.99 6.32
CA ARG A 93 20.28 4.54 6.45
C ARG A 93 21.58 3.84 6.06
N LYS A 94 22.07 3.01 6.99
CA LYS A 94 23.27 2.17 6.82
C LYS A 94 22.98 0.78 6.24
N ASP A 95 21.71 0.46 5.97
CA ASP A 95 21.25 -0.89 5.62
C ASP A 95 21.08 -1.12 4.11
N TYR A 96 21.35 -0.12 3.27
CA TYR A 96 21.50 -0.36 1.85
C TYR A 96 22.74 -1.23 1.65
N LYS A 97 22.53 -2.50 1.30
CA LYS A 97 23.62 -3.32 0.79
C LYS A 97 24.15 -2.64 -0.46
N ASP A 98 25.36 -2.11 -0.39
CA ASP A 98 26.11 -1.77 -1.59
C ASP A 98 26.25 -3.06 -2.39
N LYS A 99 25.95 -2.98 -3.69
CA LYS A 99 26.20 -4.11 -4.58
C LYS A 99 27.72 -4.29 -4.60
N GLU A 100 28.21 -5.34 -3.94
CA GLU A 100 29.48 -5.96 -4.31
C GLU A 100 29.45 -6.40 -5.77
#